data_AF-A0A8J4YWX3-F1
#
_entry.id   AF-A0A8J4YWX3-F1
#
_cell.length_a   1.000
_cell.length_b   1.000
_cell.length_c   1.000
_cell.angle_alpha   90.00
_cell.angle_beta   90.00
_cell.angle_gamma   90.00
#
_symmetry.space_group_name_H-M   'P 1'
#
loop_
_entity.id
_entity.type
_entity.pdbx_description
1 polymer ?
#
loop_
_entity_poly.entity_id
_entity_poly.type
_entity_poly.pdbx_seq_one_letter_code
_entity_poly.pdbx_strand_id
1 'polypeptide(L)'
;MLTQRGNYDVKHFLLYYYYGGMIYTAIKNYDRAQYFLRVCITTPALAVSHIMLEAFKKYILVSLILEGKHTESWGCPGAVTGVLVTCSAVTGVLVTCGTVTGMLVTCGPSRAAGDLWYRHGHAGDLWCLTGVLIGKIPKYASLVVTRFIKPLSQVYWDLGQAFATNCPDKVCGVINKNQETFTGDQNMGLVKQCLSALYKKNIQRLTRTFLTLSLGDVANRVQLATPQEAQKYILNMIDDGEIHASINQRDGMVVFLDNPERYNSPDMMAQLDKECDEFCSTLPSLPSGAITALQLLSYIHNKQLKELYPNLWITLRIVCTLPVTVASAERSFSKLKLIKTYLRSSMGQNRLSGLSIISINQEIGKQLTYDEVINDFASNKARRQKF
;
A
#
# COMPACT_ATOMS: atom_id res chain seq x y z
N MET A 1 -15.11 -33.57 -5.87
CA MET A 1 -15.62 -34.13 -4.60
C MET A 1 -16.22 -33.01 -3.75
N LEU A 2 -17.49 -32.65 -3.99
CA LEU A 2 -18.33 -31.96 -3.02
C LEU A 2 -19.76 -32.46 -3.26
N THR A 3 -20.00 -33.72 -2.89
CA THR A 3 -21.35 -34.26 -2.83
C THR A 3 -21.55 -34.92 -1.49
N GLN A 4 -22.39 -34.24 -0.71
CA GLN A 4 -23.26 -34.71 0.37
C GLN A 4 -22.76 -34.64 1.83
N ARG A 5 -23.19 -33.58 2.53
CA ARG A 5 -24.12 -33.63 3.69
C ARG A 5 -24.25 -32.22 4.30
N GLY A 6 -25.29 -31.52 3.89
CA GLY A 6 -25.63 -30.15 4.32
C GLY A 6 -26.38 -29.47 3.18
N ASN A 7 -27.47 -28.78 3.49
CA ASN A 7 -28.41 -28.17 2.54
C ASN A 7 -27.82 -26.91 1.83
N TYR A 8 -26.53 -26.95 1.48
CA TYR A 8 -25.76 -25.82 0.98
C TYR A 8 -25.53 -25.95 -0.52
N ASP A 9 -26.41 -25.31 -1.30
CA ASP A 9 -26.20 -25.10 -2.74
C ASP A 9 -25.18 -23.96 -2.97
N VAL A 10 -24.38 -24.06 -4.03
CA VAL A 10 -23.38 -23.04 -4.44
C VAL A 10 -24.05 -21.68 -4.69
N LYS A 11 -25.34 -21.68 -5.04
CA LYS A 11 -26.15 -20.47 -5.16
C LYS A 11 -26.25 -19.69 -3.85
N HIS A 12 -26.40 -20.36 -2.71
CA HIS A 12 -26.48 -19.69 -1.40
C HIS A 12 -25.14 -19.02 -1.04
N PHE A 13 -24.03 -19.66 -1.39
CA PHE A 13 -22.69 -19.08 -1.25
C PHE A 13 -22.56 -17.81 -2.11
N LEU A 14 -22.89 -17.88 -3.40
CA LEU A 14 -22.84 -16.71 -4.30
C LEU A 14 -23.77 -15.58 -3.85
N LEU A 15 -24.98 -15.91 -3.40
CA LEU A 15 -25.95 -14.92 -2.90
C LEU A 15 -25.46 -14.25 -1.62
N TYR A 16 -24.86 -14.99 -0.70
CA TYR A 16 -24.30 -14.44 0.54
C TYR A 16 -23.26 -13.35 0.24
N TYR A 17 -22.28 -13.65 -0.62
CA TYR A 17 -21.24 -12.68 -0.97
C TYR A 17 -21.77 -11.53 -1.83
N TYR A 18 -22.73 -11.81 -2.72
CA TYR A 18 -23.36 -10.77 -3.55
C TYR A 18 -24.14 -9.76 -2.69
N TYR A 19 -25.03 -10.24 -1.82
CA TYR A 19 -25.79 -9.37 -0.92
C TYR A 19 -24.90 -8.69 0.11
N GLY A 20 -23.89 -9.39 0.65
CA GLY A 20 -22.86 -8.76 1.49
C GLY A 20 -22.16 -7.60 0.78
N GLY A 21 -21.76 -7.81 -0.48
CA GLY A 21 -21.16 -6.76 -1.33
C GLY A 21 -22.09 -5.55 -1.53
N MET A 22 -23.37 -5.79 -1.77
CA MET A 22 -24.38 -4.72 -1.91
C MET A 22 -24.58 -3.94 -0.61
N ILE A 23 -24.67 -4.62 0.54
CA ILE A 23 -24.83 -3.97 1.85
C ILE A 23 -23.61 -3.09 2.15
N TYR A 24 -22.39 -3.60 1.94
CA TYR A 24 -21.19 -2.79 2.14
C TYR A 24 -21.09 -1.60 1.19
N THR A 25 -21.58 -1.75 -0.05
CA THR A 25 -21.67 -0.64 -1.01
C THR A 25 -22.67 0.42 -0.54
N ALA A 26 -23.80 0.01 0.06
CA ALA A 26 -24.77 0.95 0.63
C ALA A 26 -24.21 1.71 1.84
N ILE A 27 -23.39 1.05 2.68
CA ILE A 27 -22.67 1.66 3.81
C ILE A 27 -21.50 2.54 3.33
N LYS A 28 -21.20 2.58 2.02
CA LYS A 28 -20.04 3.26 1.40
C LYS A 28 -18.68 2.73 1.89
N ASN A 29 -18.64 1.50 2.42
CA ASN A 29 -17.39 0.80 2.70
C ASN A 29 -16.96 0.03 1.44
N TYR A 30 -16.32 0.77 0.53
CA TYR A 30 -15.98 0.24 -0.79
C TYR A 30 -14.87 -0.81 -0.75
N ASP A 31 -13.93 -0.75 0.19
CA ASP A 31 -12.83 -1.72 0.33
C ASP A 31 -13.36 -3.13 0.63
N ARG A 32 -14.23 -3.24 1.65
CA ARG A 32 -14.89 -4.51 1.96
C ARG A 32 -15.84 -4.92 0.84
N ALA A 33 -16.58 -3.99 0.24
CA ALA A 33 -17.45 -4.31 -0.89
C ALA A 33 -16.68 -4.93 -2.07
N GLN A 34 -15.53 -4.35 -2.44
CA GLN A 34 -14.67 -4.88 -3.50
C GLN A 34 -14.19 -6.30 -3.15
N TYR A 35 -13.77 -6.55 -1.91
CA TYR A 35 -13.37 -7.88 -1.46
C TYR A 35 -14.50 -8.90 -1.63
N PHE A 36 -15.71 -8.59 -1.14
CA PHE A 36 -16.86 -9.49 -1.21
C PHE A 36 -17.26 -9.78 -2.66
N LEU A 37 -17.29 -8.76 -3.51
CA LEU A 37 -17.58 -8.92 -4.94
C LEU A 37 -16.48 -9.69 -5.68
N ARG A 38 -15.21 -9.52 -5.30
CA ARG A 38 -14.09 -10.29 -5.84
C ARG A 38 -14.22 -11.78 -5.56
N VAL A 39 -14.65 -12.15 -4.34
CA VAL A 39 -14.87 -13.55 -3.95
C VAL A 39 -15.97 -14.19 -4.81
N CYS A 40 -17.04 -13.46 -5.14
CA CYS A 40 -18.06 -13.96 -6.08
C CYS A 40 -17.48 -14.32 -7.45
N ILE A 41 -16.54 -13.52 -7.96
CA ILE A 41 -15.95 -13.69 -9.30
C ILE A 41 -14.88 -14.80 -9.31
N THR A 42 -14.14 -14.98 -8.21
CA THR A 42 -13.11 -16.01 -8.10
C THR A 42 -13.65 -17.39 -7.80
N THR A 43 -14.94 -17.51 -7.46
CA THR A 43 -15.59 -18.81 -7.23
C THR A 43 -15.48 -19.66 -8.50
N PRO A 44 -14.91 -20.89 -8.42
CA PRO A 44 -14.74 -21.74 -9.59
C PRO A 44 -16.12 -22.18 -10.10
N ALA A 45 -16.48 -21.70 -11.29
CA ALA A 45 -17.75 -22.01 -11.95
C ALA A 45 -17.51 -22.60 -13.35
N LEU A 46 -18.27 -23.64 -13.69
CA LEU A 46 -18.28 -24.24 -15.03
C LEU A 46 -19.31 -23.57 -15.95
N ALA A 47 -20.34 -22.93 -15.37
CA ALA A 47 -21.41 -22.25 -16.08
C ALA A 47 -21.55 -20.81 -15.58
N VAL A 48 -22.01 -19.91 -16.46
CA VAL A 48 -22.28 -18.50 -16.10
C VAL A 48 -23.57 -18.43 -15.29
N SER A 49 -23.53 -17.77 -14.13
CA SER A 49 -24.74 -17.42 -13.38
C SER A 49 -25.02 -15.92 -13.50
N HIS A 50 -26.31 -15.54 -13.52
CA HIS A 50 -26.71 -14.12 -13.52
C HIS A 50 -26.19 -13.37 -12.28
N ILE A 51 -26.08 -14.05 -11.14
CA ILE A 51 -25.54 -13.48 -9.89
C ILE A 51 -24.07 -13.06 -10.07
N MET A 52 -23.26 -13.90 -10.71
CA MET A 52 -21.85 -13.58 -10.98
C MET A 52 -21.72 -12.44 -11.99
N LEU A 53 -22.61 -12.37 -12.99
CA LEU A 53 -22.61 -11.29 -13.99
C LEU A 53 -22.95 -9.94 -13.33
N GLU A 54 -23.99 -9.89 -12.51
CA GLU A 54 -24.35 -8.69 -11.74
C GLU A 54 -23.27 -8.29 -10.73
N ALA A 55 -22.66 -9.26 -10.05
CA ALA A 55 -21.52 -9.02 -9.17
C ALA A 55 -20.34 -8.41 -9.93
N PHE A 56 -20.05 -8.88 -11.15
CA PHE A 56 -18.96 -8.39 -11.98
C PHE A 56 -19.17 -6.93 -12.43
N LYS A 57 -20.39 -6.58 -12.89
CA LYS A 57 -20.74 -5.20 -13.24
C LYS A 57 -20.49 -4.25 -12.06
N LYS A 58 -20.99 -4.61 -10.88
CA LYS A 58 -20.83 -3.83 -9.64
C LYS A 58 -19.37 -3.79 -9.18
N TYR A 59 -18.61 -4.87 -9.35
CA TYR A 59 -17.18 -4.92 -9.03
C TYR A 59 -16.38 -3.90 -9.85
N ILE A 60 -16.66 -3.77 -11.15
CA ILE A 60 -16.01 -2.75 -11.99
C ILE A 60 -16.31 -1.35 -11.45
N LEU A 61 -17.58 -1.03 -11.19
CA LEU A 61 -17.97 0.29 -10.70
C LEU A 61 -17.34 0.61 -9.33
N VAL A 62 -17.39 -0.32 -8.38
CA VAL A 62 -16.79 -0.17 -7.06
C VAL A 62 -15.27 -0.02 -7.16
N SER A 63 -14.61 -0.76 -8.06
CA SER A 63 -13.17 -0.62 -8.30
C SER A 63 -12.82 0.75 -8.87
N LEU A 64 -13.62 1.28 -9.80
CA LEU A 64 -13.42 2.64 -10.33
C LEU A 64 -13.62 3.72 -9.26
N ILE A 65 -14.55 3.53 -8.32
CA ILE A 65 -14.75 4.44 -7.19
C ILE A 65 -13.54 4.40 -6.24
N LEU A 66 -13.02 3.21 -5.93
CA LEU A 66 -11.82 3.05 -5.08
C LEU A 66 -10.56 3.61 -5.72
N GLU A 67 -10.35 3.39 -7.02
CA GLU A 67 -9.26 4.01 -7.80
C GLU A 67 -9.37 5.55 -7.84
N GLY A 68 -10.58 6.08 -7.63
CA GLY A 68 -10.80 7.51 -7.45
C GLY A 68 -10.41 8.04 -6.07
N LYS A 69 -10.29 7.16 -5.06
CA LYS A 69 -9.95 7.50 -3.67
C LYS A 69 -8.47 7.29 -3.35
N HIS A 70 -7.90 6.17 -3.78
CA HIS A 70 -6.49 5.84 -3.55
C HIS A 70 -5.67 6.15 -4.81
N THR A 71 -4.83 7.18 -4.74
CA THR A 71 -3.82 7.42 -5.78
C THR A 71 -2.53 6.65 -5.53
N GLU A 72 -2.53 5.52 -4.82
CA GLU A 72 -1.31 4.70 -4.72
C GLU A 72 -1.14 3.83 -5.97
N SER A 73 -0.55 4.45 -6.99
CA SER A 73 0.15 3.71 -8.03
C SER A 73 1.35 3.00 -7.39
N TRP A 74 1.20 1.74 -6.99
CA TRP A 74 2.32 0.79 -7.05
C TRP A 74 2.54 0.43 -8.54
N GLY A 75 2.90 1.46 -9.30
CA GLY A 75 3.45 1.37 -10.64
C GLY A 75 4.96 1.37 -10.49
N CYS A 76 5.59 0.30 -10.96
CA CYS A 76 7.03 0.22 -11.10
C CYS A 76 7.56 1.53 -11.74
N PRO A 77 8.53 2.22 -11.13
CA PRO A 77 9.16 3.37 -11.77
C PRO A 77 10.04 2.84 -12.90
N GLY A 78 9.56 2.95 -14.15
CA GLY A 78 10.37 2.54 -15.30
C GLY A 78 9.59 2.23 -16.56
N ALA A 79 8.82 3.19 -17.09
CA ALA A 79 8.49 3.22 -18.50
C ALA A 79 8.19 4.66 -18.89
N VAL A 80 9.24 5.43 -19.15
CA VAL A 80 9.13 6.72 -19.82
C VAL A 80 8.71 6.41 -21.26
N THR A 81 7.42 6.55 -21.56
CA THR A 81 6.91 6.46 -22.94
C THR A 81 7.39 7.70 -23.70
N GLY A 82 8.55 7.57 -24.33
CA GLY A 82 8.97 8.45 -25.41
C GLY A 82 7.98 8.35 -26.56
N VAL A 83 7.50 9.53 -26.97
CA VAL A 83 6.66 9.75 -28.15
C VAL A 83 7.35 9.13 -29.37
N LEU A 84 6.77 8.06 -29.92
CA LEU A 84 7.13 7.55 -31.24
C LEU A 84 6.06 8.01 -32.21
N VAL A 85 6.35 9.13 -32.85
CA VAL A 85 5.68 9.63 -34.05
C VAL A 85 5.73 8.50 -35.09
N THR A 86 4.56 8.09 -35.56
CA THR A 86 4.41 7.12 -36.64
C THR A 86 4.93 7.69 -37.95
N CYS A 87 5.96 7.06 -38.54
CA CYS A 87 6.29 7.21 -39.95
C CYS A 87 5.94 5.92 -40.69
N SER A 88 5.00 6.02 -41.63
CA SER A 88 4.67 5.00 -42.64
C SER A 88 5.77 4.86 -43.69
N ALA A 89 6.08 3.62 -44.10
CA ALA A 89 6.46 3.18 -45.46
C ALA A 89 6.96 1.71 -45.37
N VAL A 90 6.27 0.71 -45.92
CA VAL A 90 6.31 0.25 -47.34
C VAL A 90 7.59 -0.55 -47.68
N THR A 91 7.38 -1.87 -47.85
CA THR A 91 8.12 -2.87 -48.66
C THR A 91 9.63 -3.14 -48.45
N GLY A 92 9.90 -4.38 -48.01
CA GLY A 92 10.89 -5.34 -48.52
C GLY A 92 12.25 -4.90 -49.07
N VAL A 93 13.33 -5.49 -48.54
CA VAL A 93 14.38 -6.29 -49.23
C VAL A 93 15.61 -6.49 -48.31
N LEU A 94 16.15 -7.72 -48.35
CA LEU A 94 17.44 -8.16 -47.80
C LEU A 94 18.60 -7.19 -48.10
N VAL A 95 19.61 -7.08 -47.22
CA VAL A 95 21.06 -7.18 -47.55
C VAL A 95 21.90 -7.11 -46.27
N THR A 96 23.02 -7.82 -46.36
CA THR A 96 24.04 -8.27 -45.41
C THR A 96 24.95 -7.20 -44.77
N CYS A 97 25.42 -7.54 -43.56
CA CYS A 97 26.75 -7.33 -42.94
C CYS A 97 27.69 -6.24 -43.49
N GLY A 98 28.20 -5.39 -42.59
CA GLY A 98 29.36 -4.52 -42.83
C GLY A 98 29.76 -3.73 -41.57
N THR A 99 30.80 -4.21 -40.88
CA THR A 99 31.50 -3.55 -39.76
C THR A 99 32.30 -2.33 -40.22
N VAL A 100 32.54 -1.34 -39.34
CA VAL A 100 33.87 -0.74 -38.99
C VAL A 100 33.68 0.46 -38.03
N THR A 101 34.21 0.29 -36.80
CA THR A 101 34.85 1.26 -35.86
C THR A 101 34.19 2.62 -35.55
N GLY A 102 34.08 3.10 -34.31
CA GLY A 102 34.55 2.62 -33.01
C GLY A 102 34.41 3.74 -31.96
N MET A 103 34.06 3.38 -30.72
CA MET A 103 34.62 4.01 -29.53
C MET A 103 34.37 3.09 -28.34
N LEU A 104 35.49 2.57 -27.83
CA LEU A 104 35.60 1.64 -26.73
C LEU A 104 35.45 2.44 -25.42
N VAL A 105 34.40 2.19 -24.64
CA VAL A 105 34.48 2.37 -23.18
C VAL A 105 34.29 0.99 -22.56
N THR A 106 35.34 0.57 -21.90
CA THR A 106 35.55 -0.73 -21.29
C THR A 106 34.66 -0.88 -20.04
N CYS A 107 33.92 -1.97 -19.95
CA CYS A 107 33.49 -2.55 -18.68
C CYS A 107 33.91 -4.02 -18.70
N GLY A 108 34.90 -4.34 -17.86
CA GLY A 108 35.44 -5.69 -17.72
C GLY A 108 34.44 -6.66 -17.06
N PRO A 109 34.62 -7.98 -17.26
CA PRO A 109 33.62 -9.00 -16.93
C PRO A 109 33.91 -9.70 -15.59
N SER A 110 32.86 -10.14 -14.90
CA SER A 110 32.82 -11.39 -14.11
C SER A 110 31.41 -11.59 -13.54
N ARG A 111 30.58 -12.44 -14.15
CA ARG A 111 30.30 -13.81 -13.69
C ARG A 111 29.96 -13.91 -12.20
N ALA A 112 28.67 -14.10 -11.89
CA ALA A 112 28.14 -15.26 -11.16
C ALA A 112 26.67 -15.04 -10.76
N ALA A 113 25.74 -15.71 -11.45
CA ALA A 113 24.49 -16.25 -10.92
C ALA A 113 23.70 -16.82 -12.11
N GLY A 114 24.06 -18.05 -12.48
CA GLY A 114 23.27 -18.85 -13.40
C GLY A 114 21.93 -19.25 -12.78
N ASP A 115 20.99 -19.47 -13.68
CA ASP A 115 20.01 -20.55 -13.66
C ASP A 115 18.84 -20.45 -12.67
N LEU A 116 17.68 -20.03 -13.20
CA LEU A 116 16.49 -20.89 -13.38
C LEU A 116 15.23 -20.03 -13.58
N TRP A 117 15.05 -19.49 -14.79
CA TRP A 117 13.72 -19.10 -15.29
C TRP A 117 13.39 -20.01 -16.47
N TYR A 118 12.96 -21.23 -16.14
CA TYR A 118 12.36 -22.17 -17.08
C TYR A 118 10.87 -22.22 -16.77
N ARG A 119 10.02 -21.70 -17.67
CA ARG A 119 8.92 -22.48 -18.29
C ARG A 119 8.00 -21.61 -19.15
N HIS A 120 7.98 -22.03 -20.41
CA HIS A 120 6.85 -22.15 -21.33
C HIS A 120 5.97 -20.94 -21.60
N GLY A 121 6.13 -20.46 -22.83
CA GLY A 121 5.14 -19.63 -23.49
C GLY A 121 3.79 -20.32 -23.64
N HIS A 122 2.75 -19.53 -23.42
CA HIS A 122 1.49 -19.64 -24.13
C HIS A 122 1.10 -18.22 -24.53
N ALA A 123 0.69 -18.07 -25.79
CA ALA A 123 0.31 -16.84 -26.47
C ALA A 123 -0.86 -16.10 -25.79
N GLY A 124 -0.56 -15.42 -24.68
CA GLY A 124 -1.47 -14.58 -23.92
C GLY A 124 -0.86 -13.21 -23.59
N ASP A 125 0.25 -12.83 -24.20
CA ASP A 125 1.04 -11.65 -23.78
C ASP A 125 0.77 -10.39 -24.61
N LEU A 126 -0.41 -10.27 -25.24
CA LEU A 126 -0.86 -9.02 -25.87
C LEU A 126 -1.61 -8.08 -24.91
N TRP A 127 -1.89 -8.49 -23.67
CA TRP A 127 -2.78 -7.76 -22.77
C TRP A 127 -2.10 -6.68 -21.90
N CYS A 128 -0.81 -6.41 -22.13
CA CYS A 128 -0.06 -5.35 -21.43
C CYS A 128 -0.12 -3.98 -22.13
N LEU A 129 -0.69 -3.86 -23.33
CA LEU A 129 -0.62 -2.63 -24.14
C LEU A 129 -1.87 -1.74 -24.11
N THR A 130 -2.94 -2.13 -23.40
CA THR A 130 -4.09 -1.23 -23.18
C THR A 130 -4.30 -1.04 -21.69
N GLY A 131 -3.66 0.01 -21.16
CA GLY A 131 -3.63 0.36 -19.75
C GLY A 131 -5.01 0.72 -19.18
N VAL A 132 -5.76 -0.29 -18.75
CA VAL A 132 -6.86 -0.13 -17.80
C VAL A 132 -6.59 -1.06 -16.62
N LEU A 133 -6.22 -0.48 -15.50
CA LEU A 133 -5.91 -1.14 -14.23
C LEU A 133 -7.18 -1.56 -13.48
N ILE A 134 -8.20 -2.11 -14.16
CA ILE A 134 -9.37 -2.68 -13.45
C ILE A 134 -8.81 -3.74 -12.49
N GLY A 135 -8.91 -3.48 -11.18
CA GLY A 135 -8.25 -4.20 -10.10
C GLY A 135 -7.94 -5.65 -10.44
N LYS A 136 -6.63 -5.96 -10.59
CA LYS A 136 -6.09 -7.23 -11.11
C LYS A 136 -6.95 -8.41 -10.64
N ILE A 137 -7.76 -8.96 -11.54
CA ILE A 137 -8.49 -10.19 -11.23
C ILE A 137 -7.43 -11.26 -10.96
N PRO A 138 -7.52 -12.00 -9.84
CA PRO A 138 -6.52 -13.01 -9.54
C PRO A 138 -6.40 -14.02 -10.68
N LYS A 139 -5.16 -14.44 -11.01
CA LYS A 139 -4.88 -15.36 -12.13
C LYS A 139 -5.62 -16.70 -12.03
N TYR A 140 -6.04 -17.08 -10.82
CA TYR A 140 -6.81 -18.29 -10.55
C TYR A 140 -8.33 -18.13 -10.77
N ALA A 141 -8.81 -16.96 -11.16
CA ALA A 141 -10.23 -16.76 -11.48
C ALA A 141 -10.68 -17.65 -12.65
N SER A 142 -11.95 -18.05 -12.61
CA SER A 142 -12.47 -19.02 -13.58
C SER A 142 -12.44 -18.48 -15.02
N LEU A 143 -12.04 -19.35 -15.96
CA LEU A 143 -11.96 -19.03 -17.40
C LEU A 143 -13.32 -18.57 -17.99
N VAL A 144 -14.42 -18.93 -17.34
CA VAL A 144 -15.80 -18.55 -17.69
C VAL A 144 -16.01 -17.04 -17.56
N VAL A 145 -15.40 -16.39 -16.56
CA VAL A 145 -15.49 -14.94 -16.35
C VAL A 145 -14.86 -14.19 -17.53
N THR A 146 -13.65 -14.58 -17.91
CA THR A 146 -12.91 -13.90 -18.99
C THR A 146 -13.53 -14.14 -20.36
N ARG A 147 -14.08 -15.34 -20.62
CA ARG A 147 -14.64 -15.71 -21.92
C ARG A 147 -16.07 -15.21 -22.15
N PHE A 148 -16.93 -15.28 -21.14
CA PHE A 148 -18.37 -15.03 -21.32
C PHE A 148 -18.86 -13.79 -20.58
N ILE A 149 -18.37 -13.52 -19.37
CA ILE A 149 -18.87 -12.37 -18.59
C ILE A 149 -18.34 -11.05 -19.17
N LYS A 150 -17.07 -11.01 -19.59
CA LYS A 150 -16.46 -9.82 -20.21
C LYS A 150 -17.24 -9.27 -21.42
N PRO A 151 -17.56 -10.06 -22.47
CA PRO A 151 -18.33 -9.54 -23.61
C PRO A 151 -19.76 -9.14 -23.23
N LEU A 152 -20.38 -9.82 -22.26
CA LEU A 152 -21.72 -9.46 -21.77
C LEU A 152 -21.74 -8.14 -20.98
N SER A 153 -20.61 -7.70 -20.43
CA SER A 153 -20.48 -6.46 -19.66
C SER A 153 -19.67 -5.38 -20.38
N GLN A 154 -19.59 -5.41 -21.72
CA GLN A 154 -18.72 -4.52 -22.51
C GLN A 154 -18.97 -3.04 -22.22
N VAL A 155 -20.22 -2.63 -22.00
CA VAL A 155 -20.61 -1.25 -21.65
C VAL A 155 -19.88 -0.71 -20.41
N TYR A 156 -19.72 -1.55 -19.38
CA TYR A 156 -19.00 -1.20 -18.15
C TYR A 156 -17.49 -1.19 -18.38
N TRP A 157 -17.01 -1.99 -19.33
CA TRP A 157 -15.60 -2.03 -19.72
C TRP A 157 -15.20 -0.77 -20.50
N ASP A 158 -16.05 -0.32 -21.41
CA ASP A 158 -15.89 0.92 -22.17
C ASP A 158 -15.93 2.15 -21.24
N LEU A 159 -16.76 2.11 -20.19
CA LEU A 159 -16.76 3.11 -19.12
C LEU A 159 -15.40 3.15 -18.39
N GLY A 160 -14.82 1.99 -18.08
CA GLY A 160 -13.49 1.89 -17.47
C GLY A 160 -12.38 2.43 -18.38
N GLN A 161 -12.45 2.19 -19.69
CA GLN A 161 -11.52 2.79 -20.65
C GLN A 161 -11.65 4.31 -20.71
N ALA A 162 -12.87 4.83 -20.77
CA ALA A 162 -13.12 6.26 -20.74
C ALA A 162 -12.58 6.89 -19.44
N PHE A 163 -12.75 6.21 -18.31
CA PHE A 163 -12.22 6.63 -17.00
C PHE A 163 -10.69 6.72 -17.00
N ALA A 164 -9.99 5.82 -17.69
CA ALA A 164 -8.53 5.86 -17.82
C ALA A 164 -8.03 7.10 -18.58
N THR A 165 -8.85 7.69 -19.48
CA THR A 165 -8.50 8.91 -20.20
C THR A 165 -8.55 10.18 -19.33
N ASN A 166 -9.11 10.10 -18.12
CA ASN A 166 -9.25 11.20 -17.14
C ASN A 166 -10.08 12.42 -17.60
N CYS A 167 -10.79 12.33 -18.74
CA CYS A 167 -11.68 13.38 -19.23
C CYS A 167 -13.14 13.13 -18.79
N PRO A 168 -13.75 13.99 -17.97
CA PRO A 168 -15.15 13.83 -17.56
C PRO A 168 -16.15 13.87 -18.72
N ASP A 169 -15.92 14.70 -19.75
CA ASP A 169 -16.84 14.82 -20.90
C ASP A 169 -17.00 13.49 -21.66
N LYS A 170 -15.89 12.76 -21.84
CA LYS A 170 -15.90 11.45 -22.50
C LYS A 170 -16.68 10.43 -21.68
N VAL A 171 -16.52 10.45 -20.36
CA VAL A 171 -17.24 9.58 -19.44
C VAL A 171 -18.74 9.91 -19.45
N CYS A 172 -19.10 11.18 -19.36
CA CYS A 172 -20.49 11.65 -19.51
C CYS A 172 -21.09 11.22 -20.86
N GLY A 173 -20.33 11.32 -21.95
CA GLY A 173 -20.75 10.86 -23.27
C GLY A 173 -21.06 9.36 -23.32
N VAL A 174 -20.24 8.52 -22.68
CA VAL A 174 -20.49 7.06 -22.58
C VAL A 174 -21.71 6.77 -21.69
N ILE A 175 -21.86 7.49 -20.58
CA ILE A 175 -23.00 7.32 -19.66
C ILE A 175 -24.32 7.65 -20.37
N ASN A 176 -24.38 8.77 -21.10
CA ASN A 176 -25.59 9.21 -21.80
C ASN A 176 -25.95 8.27 -22.96
N LYS A 177 -24.95 7.76 -23.69
CA LYS A 177 -25.18 6.78 -24.77
C LYS A 177 -25.77 5.47 -24.27
N ASN A 178 -25.32 4.99 -23.11
CA ASN A 178 -25.67 3.67 -22.59
C ASN A 178 -26.63 3.74 -21.40
N GLN A 179 -27.35 4.85 -21.22
CA GLN A 179 -28.18 5.13 -20.04
C GLN A 179 -29.22 4.03 -19.77
N GLU A 180 -29.87 3.53 -20.82
CA GLU A 180 -30.91 2.49 -20.74
C GLU A 180 -30.39 1.19 -20.12
N THR A 181 -29.16 0.78 -20.49
CA THR A 181 -28.52 -0.43 -19.96
C THR A 181 -28.22 -0.32 -18.46
N PHE A 182 -27.77 0.86 -18.01
CA PHE A 182 -27.49 1.11 -16.60
C PHE A 182 -28.76 1.21 -15.74
N THR A 183 -29.86 1.72 -16.30
CA THR A 183 -31.17 1.71 -15.62
C THR A 183 -31.76 0.31 -15.57
N GLY A 184 -31.62 -0.50 -16.63
CA GLY A 184 -32.05 -1.90 -16.63
C GLY A 184 -31.35 -2.73 -15.56
N ASP A 185 -30.06 -2.46 -15.35
CA ASP A 185 -29.24 -3.14 -14.33
C ASP A 185 -29.35 -2.55 -12.91
N GLN A 186 -30.14 -1.48 -12.71
CA GLN A 186 -30.28 -0.74 -11.44
C GLN A 186 -28.95 -0.21 -10.85
N ASN A 187 -27.94 0.03 -11.68
CA ASN A 187 -26.60 0.46 -11.24
C ASN A 187 -26.33 1.97 -11.47
N MET A 188 -27.33 2.72 -11.96
CA MET A 188 -27.20 4.14 -12.31
C MET A 188 -26.62 5.02 -11.20
N GLY A 189 -27.01 4.77 -9.93
CA GLY A 189 -26.48 5.52 -8.79
C GLY A 189 -24.97 5.34 -8.61
N LEU A 190 -24.46 4.13 -8.81
CA LEU A 190 -23.03 3.81 -8.73
C LEU A 190 -22.26 4.44 -9.89
N VAL A 191 -22.83 4.45 -11.09
CA VAL A 191 -22.22 5.11 -12.26
C VAL A 191 -22.06 6.62 -12.04
N LYS A 192 -23.07 7.28 -11.46
CA LYS A 192 -22.95 8.70 -11.06
C LYS A 192 -21.90 8.92 -9.97
N GLN A 193 -21.77 7.97 -9.04
CA GLN A 193 -20.69 8.00 -8.04
C GLN A 193 -19.31 7.85 -8.69
N CYS A 194 -19.15 7.00 -9.71
CA CYS A 194 -17.90 6.92 -10.48
C CYS A 194 -17.54 8.27 -11.10
N LEU A 195 -18.51 8.99 -11.68
CA LEU A 195 -18.27 10.33 -12.22
C LEU A 195 -17.80 11.31 -11.13
N SER A 196 -18.46 11.31 -9.96
CA SER A 196 -18.02 12.13 -8.82
C SER A 196 -16.61 11.76 -8.32
N ALA A 197 -16.27 10.47 -8.35
CA ALA A 197 -14.94 9.98 -7.98
C ALA A 197 -13.87 10.39 -9.01
N LEU A 198 -14.23 10.55 -10.29
CA LEU A 198 -13.32 11.08 -11.31
C LEU A 198 -12.92 12.52 -11.02
N TYR A 199 -13.89 13.37 -10.64
CA TYR A 199 -13.62 14.75 -10.25
C TYR A 199 -12.69 14.81 -9.02
N LYS A 200 -12.96 13.99 -8.00
CA LYS A 200 -12.09 13.84 -6.82
C LYS A 200 -10.67 13.41 -7.22
N LYS A 201 -10.53 12.41 -8.08
CA LYS A 201 -9.24 11.93 -8.61
C LYS A 201 -8.47 13.02 -9.35
N ASN A 202 -9.15 13.80 -10.19
CA ASN A 202 -8.53 14.90 -10.93
C ASN A 202 -8.00 15.98 -9.99
N ILE A 203 -8.73 16.31 -8.91
CA ILE A 203 -8.28 17.26 -7.89
C ILE A 203 -7.09 16.69 -7.09
N GLN A 204 -7.14 15.43 -6.67
CA GLN A 204 -6.00 14.76 -6.00
C GLN A 204 -4.73 14.73 -6.86
N ARG A 205 -4.85 14.72 -8.20
CA ARG A 205 -3.67 14.81 -9.07
C ARG A 205 -3.04 16.20 -9.03
N LEU A 206 -3.84 17.25 -8.84
CA LEU A 206 -3.34 18.63 -8.75
C LEU A 206 -2.50 18.84 -7.48
N THR A 207 -2.82 18.16 -6.37
CA THR A 207 -2.06 18.26 -5.12
C THR A 207 -0.62 17.75 -5.27
N ARG A 208 -0.38 16.80 -6.18
CA ARG A 208 0.97 16.26 -6.45
C ARG A 208 1.86 17.24 -7.23
N THR A 209 1.24 18.12 -8.00
CA THR A 209 1.96 19.01 -8.93
C THR A 209 2.03 20.45 -8.43
N PHE A 210 1.05 20.88 -7.64
CA PHE A 210 0.89 22.27 -7.22
C PHE A 210 0.81 22.36 -5.71
N LEU A 211 1.55 23.31 -5.13
CA LEU A 211 1.40 23.70 -3.73
C LEU A 211 0.24 24.68 -3.55
N THR A 212 0.14 25.69 -4.43
CA THR A 212 -0.91 26.71 -4.38
C THR A 212 -1.55 26.89 -5.74
N LEU A 213 -2.88 26.90 -5.82
CA LEU A 213 -3.62 27.07 -7.07
C LEU A 213 -4.84 27.99 -6.91
N SER A 214 -5.16 28.78 -7.94
CA SER A 214 -6.41 29.55 -8.00
C SER A 214 -7.62 28.63 -8.20
N LEU A 215 -8.75 28.95 -7.55
CA LEU A 215 -10.02 28.24 -7.73
C LEU A 215 -10.50 28.21 -9.20
N GLY A 216 -10.22 29.28 -9.96
CA GLY A 216 -10.53 29.33 -11.39
C GLY A 216 -9.70 28.34 -12.21
N ASP A 217 -8.41 28.20 -11.87
CA ASP A 217 -7.52 27.25 -12.52
C ASP A 217 -7.84 25.80 -12.14
N VAL A 218 -8.35 25.56 -10.93
CA VAL A 218 -8.89 24.24 -10.55
C VAL A 218 -10.07 23.91 -11.46
N ALA A 219 -11.05 24.83 -11.58
CA ALA A 219 -12.25 24.60 -12.37
C ALA A 219 -11.93 24.32 -13.85
N ASN A 220 -11.02 25.09 -14.45
CA ASN A 220 -10.62 24.91 -15.85
C ASN A 220 -9.93 23.56 -16.09
N ARG A 221 -9.03 23.12 -15.19
CA ARG A 221 -8.32 21.84 -15.37
C ARG A 221 -9.18 20.62 -15.09
N VAL A 222 -10.15 20.74 -14.18
CA VAL A 222 -11.08 19.66 -13.82
C VAL A 222 -12.32 19.64 -14.73
N GLN A 223 -12.47 20.64 -15.61
CA GLN A 223 -13.62 20.83 -16.50
C GLN A 223 -14.94 21.03 -15.74
N LEU A 224 -14.90 21.82 -14.67
CA LEU A 224 -16.09 22.26 -13.93
C LEU A 224 -16.63 23.57 -14.52
N ALA A 225 -17.95 23.74 -14.50
CA ALA A 225 -18.59 24.90 -15.12
C ALA A 225 -18.37 26.19 -14.31
N THR A 226 -18.20 26.09 -12.99
CA THR A 226 -18.06 27.25 -12.11
C THR A 226 -16.95 27.07 -11.07
N PRO A 227 -16.25 28.17 -10.67
CA PRO A 227 -15.24 28.12 -9.61
C PRO A 227 -15.85 27.83 -8.23
N GLN A 228 -17.12 28.18 -8.03
CA GLN A 228 -17.86 27.88 -6.79
C GLN A 228 -18.10 26.39 -6.61
N GLU A 229 -18.36 25.66 -7.70
CA GLU A 229 -18.49 24.21 -7.67
C GLU A 229 -17.17 23.53 -7.30
N ALA A 230 -16.04 24.03 -7.82
CA ALA A 230 -14.71 23.55 -7.43
C ALA A 230 -14.46 23.74 -5.93
N GLN A 231 -14.84 24.90 -5.38
CA GLN A 231 -14.74 25.15 -3.93
C GLN A 231 -15.57 24.15 -3.12
N LYS A 232 -16.80 23.86 -3.55
CA LYS A 232 -17.67 22.87 -2.89
C LYS A 232 -17.06 21.46 -2.92
N TYR A 233 -16.49 21.03 -4.05
CA TYR A 233 -15.82 19.73 -4.14
C TYR A 233 -14.62 19.64 -3.20
N ILE A 234 -13.78 20.68 -3.15
CA ILE A 234 -12.60 20.71 -2.27
C ILE A 234 -13.03 20.68 -0.80
N LEU A 235 -14.05 21.44 -0.41
CA LEU A 235 -14.58 21.42 0.95
C LEU A 235 -15.06 20.03 1.36
N ASN A 236 -15.86 19.38 0.52
CA ASN A 236 -16.30 18.00 0.78
C ASN A 236 -15.12 17.03 0.90
N MET A 237 -14.05 17.23 0.14
CA MET A 237 -12.85 16.38 0.21
C MET A 237 -12.02 16.64 1.48
N ILE A 238 -12.05 17.86 2.02
CA ILE A 238 -11.43 18.17 3.31
C ILE A 238 -12.23 17.53 4.45
N ASP A 239 -13.57 17.65 4.40
CA ASP A 239 -14.46 17.04 5.40
C ASP A 239 -14.38 15.50 5.39
N ASP A 240 -14.27 14.89 4.21
CA ASP A 240 -14.06 13.44 4.02
C ASP A 240 -12.63 13.01 4.43
N GLY A 241 -11.70 13.95 4.66
CA GLY A 241 -10.29 13.67 4.98
C GLY A 241 -9.47 13.13 3.79
N GLU A 242 -9.95 13.29 2.56
CA GLU A 242 -9.27 12.81 1.34
C GLU A 242 -8.13 13.74 0.89
N ILE A 243 -8.21 15.04 1.20
CA ILE A 243 -7.18 16.04 0.90
C ILE A 243 -7.01 16.97 2.10
N HIS A 244 -5.76 17.25 2.46
CA HIS A 244 -5.42 18.34 3.36
C HIS A 244 -5.17 19.61 2.53
N ALA A 245 -6.13 20.53 2.54
CA ALA A 245 -5.98 21.81 1.88
C ALA A 245 -6.60 22.93 2.73
N SER A 246 -6.04 24.13 2.60
CA SER A 246 -6.56 25.34 3.22
C SER A 246 -7.01 26.31 2.12
N ILE A 247 -8.23 26.83 2.24
CA ILE A 247 -8.83 27.73 1.26
C ILE A 247 -8.77 29.17 1.79
N ASN A 248 -8.09 30.06 1.07
CA ASN A 248 -8.05 31.48 1.36
C ASN A 248 -9.12 32.20 0.52
N GLN A 249 -10.27 32.50 1.13
CA GLN A 249 -11.40 33.12 0.43
C GLN A 249 -11.11 34.54 -0.09
N ARG A 250 -10.21 35.28 0.57
CA ARG A 250 -9.82 36.64 0.17
C ARG A 250 -9.02 36.66 -1.13
N ASP A 251 -8.14 35.67 -1.30
CA ASP A 251 -7.24 35.60 -2.45
C ASP A 251 -7.75 34.66 -3.55
N GLY A 252 -8.81 33.89 -3.28
CA GLY A 252 -9.33 32.89 -4.22
C GLY A 252 -8.37 31.73 -4.48
N MET A 253 -7.43 31.50 -3.56
CA MET A 253 -6.36 30.51 -3.68
C MET A 253 -6.58 29.33 -2.73
N VAL A 254 -6.22 28.14 -3.21
CA VAL A 254 -6.20 26.89 -2.45
C VAL A 254 -4.75 26.51 -2.22
N VAL A 255 -4.39 26.31 -0.95
CA VAL A 255 -3.07 25.82 -0.55
C VAL A 255 -3.21 24.36 -0.19
N PHE A 256 -2.56 23.49 -0.95
CA PHE A 256 -2.47 22.06 -0.66
C PHE A 256 -1.36 21.84 0.37
N LEU A 257 -1.70 21.15 1.45
CA LEU A 257 -0.78 20.75 2.50
C LEU A 257 -0.57 19.25 2.39
N ASP A 258 0.67 18.80 2.61
CA ASP A 258 0.93 17.38 2.76
C ASP A 258 0.42 16.87 4.12
N ASN A 259 0.20 15.55 4.21
CA ASN A 259 -0.29 14.90 5.42
C ASN A 259 0.49 15.38 6.66
N PRO A 260 -0.18 15.87 7.72
CA PRO A 260 0.47 16.38 8.92
C PRO A 260 1.09 15.27 9.79
N GLU A 261 0.85 14.00 9.46
CA GLU A 261 1.37 12.83 10.16
C GLU A 261 2.89 12.68 9.96
N ARG A 262 3.63 13.46 10.73
CA ARG A 262 4.99 13.11 11.10
C ARG A 262 4.82 11.92 12.03
N TYR A 263 5.37 10.76 11.66
CA TYR A 263 5.31 9.47 12.37
C TYR A 263 5.93 9.47 13.80
N ASN A 264 5.82 10.58 14.53
CA ASN A 264 6.34 10.85 15.85
C ASN A 264 5.24 11.14 16.88
N SER A 265 3.96 11.18 16.47
CA SER A 265 2.84 11.34 17.40
C SER A 265 2.61 10.04 18.19
N PRO A 266 2.28 10.10 19.50
CA PRO A 266 1.83 8.94 20.26
C PRO A 266 0.57 8.27 19.65
N ASP A 267 -0.22 9.00 18.86
CA ASP A 267 -1.39 8.43 18.15
C ASP A 267 -1.00 7.38 17.10
N MET A 268 0.14 7.56 16.42
CA MET A 268 0.65 6.58 15.45
C MET A 268 1.08 5.29 16.15
N MET A 269 1.63 5.40 17.35
CA MET A 269 1.95 4.22 18.17
C MET A 269 0.69 3.49 18.60
N ALA A 270 -0.34 4.21 19.04
CA ALA A 270 -1.62 3.60 19.40
C ALA A 270 -2.32 2.95 18.19
N GLN A 271 -2.17 3.51 16.99
CA GLN A 271 -2.66 2.88 15.74
C GLN A 271 -1.87 1.61 15.40
N LEU A 272 -0.54 1.65 15.49
CA LEU A 272 0.31 0.48 15.27
C LEU A 272 0.03 -0.64 16.27
N ASP A 273 -0.18 -0.31 17.55
CA ASP A 273 -0.54 -1.29 18.58
C ASP A 273 -1.90 -1.93 18.27
N LYS A 274 -2.90 -1.13 17.83
CA LYS A 274 -4.21 -1.66 17.39
C LYS A 274 -4.08 -2.58 16.17
N GLU A 275 -3.31 -2.20 15.16
CA GLU A 275 -3.08 -3.07 13.99
C GLU A 275 -2.35 -4.36 14.37
N CYS A 276 -1.39 -4.29 15.31
CA CYS A 276 -0.72 -5.46 15.85
C CYS A 276 -1.68 -6.37 16.61
N ASP A 277 -2.60 -5.81 17.40
CA ASP A 277 -3.62 -6.56 18.15
C ASP A 277 -4.65 -7.22 17.21
N GLU A 278 -5.14 -6.48 16.21
CA GLU A 278 -6.01 -7.04 15.16
C GLU A 278 -5.31 -8.19 14.45
N PHE A 279 -4.04 -8.03 14.08
CA PHE A 279 -3.26 -9.10 13.47
C PHE A 279 -3.06 -10.30 14.41
N CYS A 280 -2.78 -10.06 15.70
CA CYS A 280 -2.66 -11.14 16.69
C CYS A 280 -3.95 -11.95 16.83
N SER A 281 -5.12 -11.32 16.72
CA SER A 281 -6.41 -12.02 16.75
C SER A 281 -6.62 -12.97 15.56
N THR A 282 -5.98 -12.69 14.41
CA THR A 282 -6.06 -13.57 13.23
C THR A 282 -5.17 -14.80 13.33
N LEU A 283 -4.23 -14.85 14.29
CA LEU A 283 -3.34 -15.98 14.52
C LEU A 283 -3.89 -16.93 15.60
N PRO A 284 -4.21 -18.20 15.30
CA PRO A 284 -4.94 -19.08 16.21
C PRO A 284 -4.18 -19.57 17.47
N SER A 285 -3.00 -19.04 17.80
CA SER A 285 -2.23 -19.54 18.95
C SER A 285 -1.26 -18.49 19.52
N LEU A 286 -1.80 -17.46 20.16
CA LEU A 286 -0.98 -16.59 21.01
C LEU A 286 -1.33 -16.76 22.50
N PRO A 287 -0.33 -16.76 23.39
CA PRO A 287 -0.54 -16.75 24.83
C PRO A 287 -1.19 -15.42 25.25
N SER A 288 -2.23 -15.52 26.07
CA SER A 288 -3.23 -14.48 26.39
C SER A 288 -2.77 -13.32 27.28
N GLY A 289 -1.51 -12.88 27.18
CA GLY A 289 -0.96 -11.74 27.95
C GLY A 289 -0.68 -10.53 27.07
N ALA A 290 -0.58 -9.33 27.65
CA ALA A 290 -0.11 -8.13 26.95
C ALA A 290 1.31 -8.37 26.40
N ILE A 291 1.43 -8.51 25.08
CA ILE A 291 2.68 -8.90 24.43
C ILE A 291 3.43 -7.63 24.03
N THR A 292 4.62 -7.44 24.57
CA THR A 292 5.51 -6.38 24.07
C THR A 292 5.99 -6.75 22.66
N ALA A 293 6.20 -5.76 21.78
CA ALA A 293 6.64 -5.98 20.39
C ALA A 293 7.88 -6.90 20.28
N LEU A 294 8.78 -6.87 21.26
CA LEU A 294 9.94 -7.77 21.37
C LEU A 294 9.55 -9.24 21.63
N GLN A 295 8.57 -9.49 22.48
CA GLN A 295 8.07 -10.84 22.76
C GLN A 295 7.40 -11.42 21.51
N LEU A 296 6.62 -10.61 20.78
CA LEU A 296 6.00 -11.02 19.51
C LEU A 296 7.07 -11.35 18.45
N LEU A 297 8.10 -10.52 18.35
CA LEU A 297 9.22 -10.75 17.43
C LEU A 297 9.99 -12.03 17.78
N SER A 298 10.22 -12.31 19.06
CA SER A 298 10.85 -13.57 19.49
C SER A 298 9.98 -14.79 19.16
N TYR A 299 8.65 -14.68 19.28
CA TYR A 299 7.71 -15.74 18.96
C TYR A 299 7.70 -16.08 17.46
N ILE A 300 7.65 -15.06 16.60
CA ILE A 300 7.70 -15.20 15.14
C ILE A 300 9.02 -15.85 14.70
N HIS A 301 10.13 -15.50 15.36
CA HIS A 301 11.42 -16.12 15.11
C HIS A 301 11.41 -17.60 15.50
N ASN A 302 10.91 -17.94 16.69
CA ASN A 302 10.89 -19.30 17.21
C ASN A 302 9.99 -20.24 16.39
N LYS A 303 8.91 -19.72 15.81
CA LYS A 303 7.98 -20.49 14.96
C LYS A 303 8.37 -20.51 13.47
N GLN A 304 9.48 -19.88 13.08
CA GLN A 304 9.93 -19.72 11.68
C GLN A 304 8.87 -19.13 10.73
N LEU A 305 7.99 -18.24 11.20
CA LEU A 305 6.93 -17.64 10.40
C LEU A 305 7.41 -16.52 9.45
N LYS A 306 8.72 -16.37 9.28
CA LYS A 306 9.34 -15.30 8.47
C LYS A 306 8.94 -15.36 7.00
N GLU A 307 8.77 -16.57 6.46
CA GLU A 307 8.41 -16.77 5.05
C GLU A 307 6.93 -16.49 4.76
N LEU A 308 6.06 -16.69 5.76
CA LEU A 308 4.62 -16.46 5.63
C LEU A 308 4.26 -14.97 5.73
N TYR A 309 4.98 -14.21 6.56
CA TYR A 309 4.70 -12.79 6.80
C TYR A 309 5.98 -11.93 6.81
N PRO A 310 6.64 -11.75 5.66
CA PRO A 310 7.89 -11.00 5.58
C PRO A 310 7.70 -9.52 5.94
N ASN A 311 6.59 -8.91 5.55
CA ASN A 311 6.30 -7.50 5.84
C ASN A 311 6.13 -7.26 7.34
N LEU A 312 5.41 -8.15 8.04
CA LEU A 312 5.21 -8.04 9.49
C LEU A 312 6.53 -8.17 10.26
N TRP A 313 7.38 -9.11 9.85
CA TRP A 313 8.71 -9.27 10.44
C TRP A 313 9.56 -8.00 10.30
N ILE A 314 9.49 -7.34 9.13
CA ILE A 314 10.19 -6.08 8.88
C ILE A 314 9.59 -4.96 9.73
N THR A 315 8.26 -4.81 9.77
CA THR A 315 7.58 -3.78 10.57
C THR A 315 7.91 -3.90 12.05
N LEU A 316 7.83 -5.10 12.63
CA LEU A 316 8.16 -5.32 14.05
C LEU A 316 9.63 -5.02 14.37
N ARG A 317 10.55 -5.34 13.45
CA ARG A 317 11.96 -4.94 13.58
C ARG A 317 12.12 -3.44 13.58
N ILE A 318 11.47 -2.74 12.64
CA ILE A 318 11.51 -1.29 12.55
C ILE A 318 10.99 -0.69 13.86
N VAL A 319 9.80 -1.10 14.33
CA VAL A 319 9.20 -0.63 15.59
C VAL A 319 10.13 -0.82 16.79
N CYS A 320 10.77 -1.99 16.92
CA CYS A 320 11.71 -2.25 18.01
C CYS A 320 13.01 -1.41 17.92
N THR A 321 13.35 -0.90 16.73
CA THR A 321 14.55 -0.08 16.50
C THR A 321 14.27 1.42 16.46
N LEU A 322 13.01 1.83 16.28
CA LEU A 322 12.62 3.23 16.34
C LEU A 322 12.73 3.70 17.80
N PRO A 323 13.51 4.76 18.10
CA PRO A 323 13.58 5.32 19.44
C PRO A 323 12.29 6.09 19.74
N VAL A 324 11.22 5.37 20.09
CA VAL A 324 9.92 5.97 20.43
C VAL A 324 9.97 6.67 21.80
N THR A 325 10.90 6.26 22.67
CA THR A 325 11.13 6.91 23.96
C THR A 325 12.58 7.34 24.09
N VAL A 326 12.85 8.63 23.92
CA VAL A 326 14.15 9.23 24.25
C VAL A 326 14.49 9.03 25.74
N ALA A 327 13.53 8.62 26.58
CA ALA A 327 13.68 8.34 28.00
C ALA A 327 14.91 7.49 28.38
N SER A 328 15.27 6.46 27.61
CA SER A 328 16.47 5.66 27.90
C SER A 328 17.77 6.44 27.62
N ALA A 329 17.81 7.16 26.48
CA ALA A 329 18.93 8.02 26.14
C ALA A 329 19.04 9.22 27.10
N GLU A 330 17.93 9.89 27.42
CA GLU A 330 17.85 10.99 28.40
C GLU A 330 18.26 10.56 29.80
N ARG A 331 17.83 9.36 30.24
CA ARG A 331 18.29 8.76 31.50
C ARG A 331 19.81 8.57 31.46
N SER A 332 20.36 8.06 30.35
CA SER A 332 21.80 7.86 30.21
C SER A 332 22.60 9.18 30.20
N PHE A 333 22.14 10.22 29.51
CA PHE A 333 22.77 11.53 29.48
C PHE A 333 22.64 12.28 30.82
N SER A 334 21.50 12.15 31.50
CA SER A 334 21.29 12.68 32.85
C SER A 334 22.27 12.08 33.86
N LYS A 335 22.46 10.75 33.83
CA LYS A 335 23.46 10.06 34.66
C LYS A 335 24.89 10.44 34.27
N LEU A 336 25.20 10.56 32.99
CA LEU A 336 26.49 11.04 32.50
C LEU A 336 26.82 12.45 33.00
N LYS A 337 25.83 13.36 33.03
CA LYS A 337 25.98 14.73 33.56
C LYS A 337 26.33 14.75 35.04
N LEU A 338 25.81 13.80 35.83
CA LEU A 338 26.17 13.65 37.24
C LEU A 338 27.58 13.08 37.43
N ILE A 339 27.98 12.10 36.60
CA ILE A 339 29.30 11.45 36.65
C ILE A 339 30.41 12.42 36.21
N LYS A 340 30.20 13.16 35.12
CA LYS A 340 31.09 14.21 34.61
C LYS A 340 30.81 15.54 35.30
N THR A 341 31.07 15.60 36.59
CA THR A 341 31.11 16.88 37.32
C THR A 341 32.39 17.65 36.94
N TYR A 342 32.34 18.99 36.98
CA TYR A 342 33.45 19.87 36.58
C TYR A 342 34.80 19.50 37.25
N LEU A 343 34.76 19.13 38.53
CA LEU A 343 35.92 18.71 39.33
C LEU A 343 36.48 17.31 38.99
N ARG A 344 35.80 16.52 38.14
CA ARG A 344 36.17 15.13 37.76
C ARG A 344 36.59 14.99 36.29
N SER A 345 36.81 16.10 35.59
CA SER A 345 37.03 16.15 34.14
C SER A 345 38.35 15.55 33.65
N SER A 346 39.27 15.13 34.55
CA SER A 346 40.54 14.47 34.22
C SER A 346 40.45 12.93 34.10
N MET A 347 39.25 12.34 34.16
CA MET A 347 39.08 10.89 34.13
C MET A 347 39.20 10.29 32.71
N GLY A 348 39.94 9.18 32.58
CA GLY A 348 40.07 8.44 31.31
C GLY A 348 38.77 7.76 30.84
N GLN A 349 38.63 7.59 29.52
CA GLN A 349 37.41 7.13 28.86
C GLN A 349 36.91 5.74 29.32
N ASN A 350 37.83 4.80 29.60
CA ASN A 350 37.48 3.45 30.05
C ASN A 350 36.77 3.46 31.42
N ARG A 351 37.28 4.29 32.33
CA ARG A 351 36.70 4.43 33.68
C ARG A 351 35.36 5.17 33.62
N LEU A 352 35.25 6.18 32.75
CA LEU A 352 33.98 6.85 32.49
C LEU A 352 32.92 5.89 31.97
N SER A 353 33.25 5.10 30.94
CA SER A 353 32.33 4.13 30.34
C SER A 353 31.84 3.12 31.38
N GLY A 354 32.74 2.54 32.18
CA GLY A 354 32.38 1.61 33.26
C GLY A 354 31.43 2.21 34.31
N LEU A 355 31.71 3.42 34.80
CA LEU A 355 30.83 4.11 35.77
C LEU A 355 29.47 4.46 35.16
N SER A 356 29.44 4.80 33.88
CA SER A 356 28.22 5.13 33.16
C SER A 356 27.32 3.90 33.05
N ILE A 357 27.88 2.74 32.69
CA ILE A 357 27.16 1.47 32.60
C ILE A 357 26.54 1.09 33.95
N ILE A 358 27.31 1.18 35.04
CA ILE A 358 26.84 0.87 36.40
C ILE A 358 25.73 1.83 36.85
N SER A 359 25.84 3.11 36.51
CA SER A 359 24.87 4.14 36.91
C SER A 359 23.56 4.09 36.11
N ILE A 360 23.64 3.73 34.82
CA ILE A 360 22.47 3.53 33.95
C ILE A 360 21.70 2.28 34.39
N ASN A 361 22.41 1.17 34.64
CA ASN A 361 21.85 -0.11 35.04
C ASN A 361 21.92 -0.30 36.56
N GLN A 362 21.48 0.70 37.32
CA GLN A 362 21.58 0.67 38.79
C GLN A 362 20.84 -0.52 39.41
N GLU A 363 19.74 -0.99 38.80
CA GLU A 363 18.99 -2.16 39.29
C GLU A 363 19.79 -3.46 39.19
N ILE A 364 20.47 -3.67 38.05
CA ILE A 364 21.37 -4.81 37.85
C ILE A 364 22.60 -4.68 38.77
N GLY A 365 23.11 -3.46 38.95
CA GLY A 365 24.23 -3.19 39.84
C GLY A 365 23.95 -3.52 41.32
N LYS A 366 22.69 -3.41 41.77
CA LYS A 366 22.29 -3.79 43.14
C LYS A 366 22.27 -5.30 43.37
N GLN A 367 22.13 -6.09 42.30
CA GLN A 367 22.12 -7.56 42.38
C GLN A 367 23.54 -8.15 42.45
N LEU A 368 24.57 -7.35 42.15
CA LEU A 368 25.97 -7.81 42.21
C LEU A 368 26.46 -7.92 43.65
N THR A 369 26.89 -9.12 44.02
CA THR A 369 27.48 -9.43 45.32
C THR A 369 28.95 -9.00 45.35
N TYR A 370 29.36 -8.25 46.37
CA TYR A 370 30.76 -7.78 46.47
C TYR A 370 31.77 -8.92 46.57
N ASP A 371 31.41 -10.03 47.23
CA ASP A 371 32.30 -11.18 47.43
C ASP A 371 32.68 -11.85 46.11
N GLU A 372 31.73 -11.93 45.17
CA GLU A 372 31.98 -12.47 43.82
C GLU A 372 32.96 -11.59 43.04
N VAL A 373 32.76 -10.27 43.10
CA VAL A 373 33.65 -9.30 42.45
C VAL A 373 35.06 -9.34 43.05
N ILE A 374 35.18 -9.51 44.37
CA ILE A 374 36.46 -9.64 45.07
C ILE A 374 37.17 -10.92 44.63
N ASN A 375 36.45 -12.04 44.57
CA ASN A 375 37.00 -13.33 44.13
C ASN A 375 37.45 -13.30 42.66
N ASP A 376 36.67 -12.67 41.77
CA ASP A 376 37.03 -12.47 40.36
C ASP A 376 38.21 -11.52 40.17
N PHE A 377 38.33 -10.50 41.02
CA PHE A 377 39.48 -9.60 40.98
C PHE A 377 40.75 -10.31 41.50
N ALA A 378 40.61 -11.10 42.57
CA ALA A 378 41.70 -11.89 43.13
C ALA A 378 42.21 -12.93 42.13
N SER A 379 41.32 -13.64 41.44
CA SER A 379 41.68 -14.65 40.42
C SER A 379 42.39 -14.01 39.21
N ASN A 380 42.00 -12.81 38.80
CA ASN A 380 42.65 -12.07 37.71
C ASN A 380 44.00 -11.45 38.10
N LYS A 381 44.16 -10.98 39.34
CA LYS A 381 45.43 -10.39 39.83
C LYS A 381 46.45 -11.40 40.34
N ALA A 382 46.07 -12.65 40.60
CA ALA A 382 46.97 -13.71 41.06
C ALA A 382 48.12 -14.04 40.08
N ARG A 383 48.15 -13.44 38.88
CA ARG A 383 49.10 -13.78 37.81
C ARG A 383 50.25 -12.78 37.58
N ARG A 384 50.66 -11.99 38.58
CA ARG A 384 51.89 -11.17 38.47
C ARG A 384 52.68 -11.05 39.78
N GLN A 385 53.55 -12.04 40.03
CA GLN A 385 54.95 -11.78 40.39
C GLN A 385 55.79 -13.04 40.09
N LYS A 386 56.54 -13.04 38.98
CA LYS A 386 57.75 -13.85 38.88
C LYS A 386 58.86 -12.96 39.42
N PHE A 387 59.37 -13.32 40.60
CA PHE A 387 60.55 -12.71 41.20
C PHE A 387 61.79 -12.98 40.34
#